data_AF-A0A401U2U6-F1
#
_entry.id   AF-A0A401U2U6-F1
#
_cell.length_a   1.000
_cell.length_b   1.000
_cell.length_c   1.000
_cell.angle_alpha   90.00
_cell.angle_beta   90.00
_cell.angle_gamma   90.00
#
_symmetry.space_group_name_H-M   'P 1'
#
loop_
_entity.id
_entity.type
_entity.pdbx_description
1 polymer ?
#
loop_
_entity_poly.entity_id
_entity_poly.type
_entity_poly.pdbx_seq_one_letter_code
_entity_poly.pdbx_strand_id
1 'polypeptide(L)'
;MVWGLYSLPFLFPSKCVDVTDVADYLGKKCGGWADSGKAYGMLNGKWIGIPVAATGGLVNYRVAAMEKAGHKEFPKDLAGFADLVKGMNKNGTPAGMALGHASGDANGWLHWALWAHGGKLIDKDNKVVVNSPETAKSLEYVKGLYDNFVPGTASWNDSS
;
A
#
# COMPACT_ATOMS: atom_id res chain seq x y z
N MET A 1 6.85 5.67 -3.43
CA MET A 1 6.32 6.86 -2.74
C MET A 1 7.37 7.96 -2.78
N VAL A 2 7.19 8.98 -3.63
CA VAL A 2 7.96 10.23 -3.54
C VAL A 2 7.30 11.06 -2.42
N TRP A 3 8.05 11.40 -1.37
CA TRP A 3 7.46 11.99 -0.16
C TRP A 3 7.00 13.43 -0.39
N GLY A 4 5.71 13.59 -0.65
CA GLY A 4 4.92 14.75 -0.31
C GLY A 4 3.61 14.21 0.26
N LEU A 5 3.42 14.30 1.58
CA LEU A 5 2.15 13.90 2.20
C LEU A 5 1.04 14.70 1.50
N TYR A 6 0.25 14.01 0.68
CA TYR A 6 -0.92 14.52 -0.06
C TYR A 6 -0.66 15.64 -1.08
N SER A 7 0.60 15.96 -1.38
CA SER A 7 0.99 17.00 -2.36
C SER A 7 1.92 16.39 -3.40
N LEU A 8 1.37 15.56 -4.26
CA LEU A 8 2.12 14.97 -5.37
C LEU A 8 2.18 15.97 -6.54
N PRO A 9 3.31 16.09 -7.26
CA PRO A 9 3.42 16.96 -8.44
C PRO A 9 2.30 16.77 -9.47
N PHE A 10 1.77 15.56 -9.57
CA PHE A 10 0.67 15.20 -10.46
C PHE A 10 -0.70 15.76 -10.08
N LEU A 11 -0.90 16.31 -8.88
CA LEU A 11 -2.15 16.99 -8.52
C LEU A 11 -2.24 18.37 -9.19
N PHE A 12 -1.10 19.06 -9.34
CA PHE A 12 -1.02 20.39 -9.94
C PHE A 12 0.15 20.47 -10.92
N PRO A 13 0.17 19.63 -11.98
CA PRO A 13 1.34 19.49 -12.83
C PRO A 13 1.69 20.77 -13.59
N SER A 14 0.69 21.64 -13.84
CA SER A 14 0.88 22.96 -14.45
C SER A 14 1.43 24.02 -13.51
N LYS A 15 1.58 23.70 -12.22
CA LYS A 15 2.13 24.58 -11.18
C LYS A 15 3.50 24.11 -10.68
N CYS A 16 4.02 23.01 -11.21
CA CYS A 16 5.35 22.51 -10.90
C CYS A 16 6.42 23.27 -11.70
N VAL A 17 7.56 23.52 -11.07
CA VAL A 17 8.77 23.99 -11.75
C VAL A 17 9.39 22.82 -12.51
N ASP A 18 9.86 23.07 -13.73
CA ASP A 18 10.67 22.10 -14.48
C ASP A 18 12.02 21.94 -13.76
N VAL A 19 12.28 20.75 -13.24
CA VAL A 19 13.51 20.41 -12.50
C VAL A 19 14.33 19.35 -13.22
N THR A 20 14.20 19.27 -14.56
CA THR A 20 14.90 18.27 -15.38
C THR A 20 16.41 18.39 -15.26
N ASP A 21 16.94 19.61 -15.20
CA ASP A 21 18.37 19.87 -15.02
C ASP A 21 18.91 19.28 -13.69
N VAL A 22 18.17 19.49 -12.60
CA VAL A 22 18.49 18.94 -11.28
C VAL A 22 18.37 17.41 -11.29
N ALA A 23 17.30 16.86 -11.85
CA ALA A 23 17.07 15.43 -11.91
C ALA A 23 18.12 14.69 -12.76
N ASP A 24 18.55 15.29 -13.87
CA ASP A 24 19.59 14.74 -14.74
C ASP A 24 20.97 14.82 -14.08
N TYR A 25 21.27 15.92 -13.39
CA TYR A 25 22.50 16.05 -12.61
C TYR A 25 22.56 14.96 -11.52
N LEU A 26 21.50 14.82 -10.73
CA LEU A 26 21.40 13.81 -9.68
C LEU A 26 21.45 12.40 -10.26
N GLY A 27 20.72 12.13 -11.35
CA GLY A 27 20.75 10.84 -12.02
C GLY A 27 22.16 10.45 -12.49
N LYS A 28 22.90 11.37 -13.11
CA LYS A 28 24.30 11.12 -13.51
C LYS A 28 25.21 10.88 -12.31
N LYS A 29 25.01 11.63 -11.22
CA LYS A 29 25.87 11.56 -10.02
C LYS A 29 25.59 10.34 -9.13
N CYS A 30 24.33 9.90 -9.06
CA CYS A 30 23.84 8.94 -8.06
C CYS A 30 23.42 7.59 -8.65
N GLY A 31 23.73 7.30 -9.92
CA GLY A 31 23.44 6.00 -10.55
C GLY A 31 22.05 5.87 -11.17
N GLY A 32 21.39 7.01 -11.45
CA GLY A 32 20.12 7.07 -12.18
C GLY A 32 18.88 6.99 -11.30
N TRP A 33 17.75 6.70 -11.93
CA TRP A 33 16.43 6.66 -11.30
C TRP A 33 15.76 5.31 -11.56
N ALA A 34 15.17 4.73 -10.51
CA ALA A 34 14.25 3.60 -10.66
C ALA A 34 13.02 4.01 -11.48
N ASP A 35 12.38 3.05 -12.17
CA ASP A 35 11.24 3.33 -13.04
C ASP A 35 10.05 3.92 -12.29
N SER A 36 9.84 3.53 -11.03
CA SER A 36 8.85 4.15 -10.15
C SER A 36 9.15 5.62 -9.87
N GLY A 37 10.43 6.00 -9.74
CA GLY A 37 10.84 7.39 -9.58
C GLY A 37 10.49 8.22 -10.81
N LYS A 38 10.72 7.68 -12.01
CA LYS A 38 10.34 8.33 -13.28
C LYS A 38 8.82 8.45 -13.41
N ALA A 39 8.09 7.36 -13.15
CA ALA A 39 6.62 7.33 -13.25
C ALA A 39 5.94 8.36 -12.34
N TYR A 40 6.51 8.64 -11.16
CA TYR A 40 5.99 9.61 -10.18
C TYR A 40 6.65 10.99 -10.25
N GLY A 41 7.72 11.16 -11.03
CA GLY A 41 8.48 12.40 -11.14
C GLY A 41 8.41 13.08 -12.51
N MET A 42 8.00 12.37 -13.56
CA MET A 42 8.03 12.88 -14.93
C MET A 42 6.66 12.99 -15.58
N LEU A 43 6.40 14.11 -16.25
CA LEU A 43 5.24 14.32 -17.11
C LEU A 43 5.68 14.89 -18.45
N ASN A 44 5.22 14.28 -19.55
CA ASN A 44 5.54 14.72 -20.93
C ASN A 44 7.05 14.90 -21.17
N GLY A 45 7.87 13.99 -20.62
CA GLY A 45 9.33 14.00 -20.78
C GLY A 45 10.08 14.99 -19.88
N LYS A 46 9.40 15.73 -19.00
CA LYS A 46 10.02 16.68 -18.06
C LYS A 46 9.89 16.20 -16.64
N TRP A 47 10.91 16.45 -15.82
CA TRP A 47 10.79 16.24 -14.37
C TRP A 47 10.01 17.39 -13.73
N ILE A 48 8.91 17.04 -13.07
CA ILE A 48 8.03 17.97 -12.35
C ILE A 48 8.21 17.86 -10.82
N GLY A 49 9.14 17.03 -10.38
CA GLY A 49 9.54 16.88 -8.97
C GLY A 49 10.72 15.91 -8.84
N ILE A 50 11.48 16.06 -7.76
CA ILE A 50 12.62 15.18 -7.47
C ILE A 50 12.17 14.06 -6.52
N PRO A 51 12.30 12.78 -6.92
CA PRO A 51 12.11 11.66 -6.00
C PRO A 51 13.12 11.70 -4.85
N VAL A 52 12.66 11.93 -3.62
CA VAL A 52 13.53 12.00 -2.43
C VAL A 52 13.65 10.68 -1.68
N ALA A 53 12.63 9.81 -1.79
CA ALA A 53 12.59 8.52 -1.14
C ALA A 53 11.74 7.56 -1.99
N ALA A 54 11.91 6.27 -1.74
CA ALA A 54 11.00 5.23 -2.19
C ALA A 54 10.79 4.27 -1.02
N THR A 55 9.53 4.08 -0.62
CA THR A 55 9.15 3.11 0.41
C THR A 55 8.40 1.95 -0.24
N GLY A 56 8.59 0.75 0.32
CA GLY A 56 7.80 -0.43 0.03
C GLY A 56 6.97 -0.83 1.24
N GLY A 57 5.90 -1.59 1.02
CA GLY A 57 5.15 -2.25 2.10
C GLY A 57 5.79 -3.60 2.42
N LEU A 58 6.15 -3.82 3.68
CA LEU A 58 6.61 -5.11 4.19
C LEU A 58 5.69 -5.53 5.33
N VAL A 59 5.38 -6.82 5.40
CA VAL A 59 4.61 -7.36 6.52
C VAL A 59 5.53 -7.56 7.71
N ASN A 60 5.20 -6.92 8.83
CA ASN A 60 5.87 -7.14 10.10
C ASN A 60 5.02 -8.06 10.98
N TYR A 61 5.62 -9.11 11.55
CA TYR A 61 4.89 -10.11 12.32
C TYR A 61 5.74 -10.72 13.44
N ARG A 62 5.06 -11.25 14.47
CA ARG A 62 5.71 -11.95 15.58
C ARG A 62 5.85 -13.43 15.25
N VAL A 63 7.08 -13.89 14.99
CA VAL A 63 7.39 -15.29 14.63
C VAL A 63 6.75 -16.29 15.59
N ALA A 64 6.94 -16.11 16.91
CA ALA A 64 6.36 -17.02 17.90
C ALA A 64 4.82 -17.08 17.87
N ALA A 65 4.13 -15.99 17.52
CA ALA A 65 2.67 -16.00 17.40
C ALA A 65 2.21 -16.74 16.13
N MET A 66 2.93 -16.59 15.03
CA MET A 66 2.71 -17.32 13.79
C MET A 66 2.94 -18.83 13.98
N GLU A 67 4.04 -19.21 14.62
CA GLU A 67 4.34 -20.62 14.93
C GLU A 67 3.28 -21.24 15.85
N LYS A 68 2.87 -20.51 16.90
CA LYS A 68 1.78 -20.94 17.79
C LYS A 68 0.45 -21.10 17.03
N ALA A 69 0.22 -20.29 15.99
CA ALA A 69 -0.91 -20.41 15.08
C ALA A 69 -0.78 -21.58 14.07
N GLY A 70 0.30 -22.34 14.10
CA GLY A 70 0.49 -23.55 13.26
C GLY A 70 1.27 -23.31 11.98
N HIS A 71 1.82 -22.11 11.76
CA HIS A 71 2.56 -21.76 10.54
C HIS A 71 4.07 -21.74 10.79
N LYS A 72 4.84 -22.52 10.02
CA LYS A 72 6.32 -22.53 10.09
C LYS A 72 6.97 -21.41 9.28
N GLU A 73 6.29 -20.95 8.24
CA GLU A 73 6.70 -19.82 7.41
C GLU A 73 5.52 -18.86 7.29
N PHE A 74 5.83 -17.59 7.00
CA PHE A 74 4.78 -16.61 6.74
C PHE A 74 4.02 -16.99 5.46
N PRO A 75 2.67 -17.01 5.47
CA PRO A 75 1.88 -17.38 4.30
C PRO A 75 2.19 -16.51 3.08
N LYS A 76 2.22 -17.14 1.91
CA LYS A 76 2.50 -16.48 0.61
C LYS A 76 1.25 -16.34 -0.26
N ASP A 77 0.09 -16.71 0.27
CA ASP A 77 -1.20 -16.61 -0.39
C ASP A 77 -2.29 -16.10 0.57
N LEU A 78 -3.43 -15.72 -0.01
CA LEU A 78 -4.55 -15.13 0.73
C LEU A 78 -5.20 -16.11 1.71
N ALA A 79 -5.34 -17.37 1.30
CA ALA A 79 -6.00 -18.40 2.11
C ALA A 79 -5.19 -18.70 3.38
N GLY A 80 -3.88 -18.89 3.24
CA GLY A 80 -2.96 -19.10 4.34
C GLY A 80 -2.84 -17.87 5.23
N PHE A 81 -2.87 -16.64 4.68
CA PHE A 81 -2.90 -15.44 5.50
C PHE A 81 -4.19 -15.34 6.34
N ALA A 82 -5.35 -15.70 5.77
CA ALA A 82 -6.60 -15.75 6.52
C ALA A 82 -6.62 -16.85 7.60
N ASP A 83 -6.03 -18.01 7.32
CA ASP A 83 -5.86 -19.09 8.30
C ASP A 83 -4.96 -18.65 9.47
N LEU A 84 -3.83 -18.01 9.16
CA LEU A 84 -2.92 -17.44 10.14
C LEU A 84 -3.63 -16.45 11.07
N VAL A 85 -4.36 -15.49 10.50
CA VAL A 85 -5.09 -14.48 11.28
C VAL A 85 -6.12 -15.12 12.22
N LYS A 86 -6.85 -16.15 11.77
CA LYS A 86 -7.78 -16.93 12.62
C LYS A 86 -7.05 -17.67 13.73
N GLY A 87 -5.93 -18.33 13.41
CA GLY A 87 -5.11 -19.06 14.37
C GLY A 87 -4.50 -18.15 15.43
N MET A 88 -4.04 -16.97 15.03
CA MET A 88 -3.51 -15.93 15.91
C MET A 88 -4.56 -15.44 16.91
N ASN A 89 -5.80 -15.19 16.46
CA ASN A 89 -6.92 -14.81 17.33
C ASN A 89 -7.24 -15.92 18.36
N LYS A 90 -7.41 -17.17 17.89
CA LYS A 90 -7.67 -18.34 18.76
C LYS A 90 -6.61 -18.53 19.86
N ASN A 91 -5.37 -18.13 19.59
CA ASN A 91 -4.25 -18.27 20.49
C ASN A 91 -4.04 -17.09 21.47
N GLY A 92 -4.94 -16.10 21.46
CA GLY A 92 -4.87 -14.92 22.33
C GLY A 92 -3.86 -13.87 21.85
N THR A 93 -3.43 -13.93 20.59
CA THR A 93 -2.50 -12.98 19.99
C THR A 93 -3.05 -12.47 18.66
N PRO A 94 -4.23 -11.82 18.64
CA PRO A 94 -4.90 -11.43 17.40
C PRO A 94 -4.02 -10.49 16.57
N ALA A 95 -4.16 -10.61 15.24
CA ALA A 95 -3.55 -9.66 14.32
C ALA A 95 -4.30 -8.31 14.37
N GLY A 96 -3.78 -7.30 13.69
CA GLY A 96 -4.48 -6.03 13.53
C GLY A 96 -3.86 -5.21 12.41
N MET A 97 -4.70 -4.66 11.55
CA MET A 97 -4.32 -3.70 10.51
C MET A 97 -5.34 -2.56 10.52
N ALA A 98 -4.88 -1.33 10.28
CA ALA A 98 -5.74 -0.15 10.34
C ALA A 98 -6.84 -0.22 9.26
N LEU A 99 -8.08 0.05 9.65
CA LEU A 99 -9.23 0.18 8.74
C LEU A 99 -9.86 1.59 8.79
N GLY A 100 -9.43 2.41 9.74
CA GLY A 100 -9.88 3.79 9.88
C GLY A 100 -9.20 4.73 8.88
N HIS A 101 -9.28 6.03 9.17
CA HIS A 101 -8.69 7.09 8.33
C HIS A 101 -7.16 7.19 8.51
N ALA A 102 -6.45 6.10 8.21
CA ALA A 102 -4.99 6.01 8.19
C ALA A 102 -4.52 5.92 6.73
N SER A 103 -4.13 7.05 6.16
CA SER A 103 -3.81 7.18 4.75
C SER A 103 -2.54 6.44 4.32
N GLY A 104 -1.61 6.21 5.24
CA GLY A 104 -0.43 5.38 5.02
C GLY A 104 -0.78 3.92 5.26
N ASP A 105 -1.15 3.61 6.51
CA ASP A 105 -1.35 2.23 6.94
C ASP A 105 -2.57 1.58 6.27
N ALA A 106 -3.78 2.16 6.44
CA ALA A 106 -5.01 1.56 5.93
C ALA A 106 -5.03 1.51 4.40
N ASN A 107 -4.72 2.63 3.72
CA ASN A 107 -4.69 2.61 2.25
C ASN A 107 -3.66 1.61 1.72
N GLY A 108 -2.47 1.52 2.33
CA GLY A 108 -1.40 0.63 1.86
C GLY A 108 -1.86 -0.82 1.75
N TRP A 109 -2.39 -1.39 2.84
CA TRP A 109 -2.79 -2.79 2.84
C TRP A 109 -4.17 -3.03 2.19
N LEU A 110 -5.10 -2.07 2.23
CA LEU A 110 -6.39 -2.22 1.55
C LEU A 110 -6.23 -2.19 0.03
N HIS A 111 -5.29 -1.40 -0.51
CA HIS A 111 -4.95 -1.47 -1.94
C HIS A 111 -4.29 -2.80 -2.27
N TRP A 112 -3.41 -3.33 -1.41
CA TRP A 112 -2.89 -4.69 -1.57
C TRP A 112 -4.02 -5.72 -1.63
N ALA A 113 -4.99 -5.66 -0.69
CA ALA A 113 -6.13 -6.57 -0.67
C ALA A 113 -6.99 -6.44 -1.93
N LEU A 114 -7.20 -5.22 -2.42
CA LEU A 114 -7.92 -4.95 -3.67
C LEU A 114 -7.20 -5.61 -4.86
N TRP A 115 -5.91 -5.33 -5.01
CA TRP A 115 -5.10 -5.82 -6.14
C TRP A 115 -4.86 -7.32 -6.11
N ALA A 116 -4.72 -7.92 -4.92
CA ALA A 116 -4.59 -9.37 -4.75
C ALA A 116 -5.83 -10.13 -5.24
N HIS A 117 -6.99 -9.46 -5.29
CA HIS A 117 -8.23 -10.00 -5.86
C HIS A 117 -8.48 -9.55 -7.31
N GLY A 118 -7.54 -8.84 -7.93
CA GLY A 118 -7.65 -8.32 -9.30
C GLY A 118 -8.47 -7.03 -9.44
N GLY A 119 -8.95 -6.46 -8.33
CA GLY A 119 -9.70 -5.20 -8.33
C GLY A 119 -8.81 -4.01 -8.66
N LYS A 120 -9.41 -2.91 -9.14
CA LYS A 120 -8.70 -1.70 -9.56
C LYS A 120 -9.53 -0.47 -9.21
N LEU A 121 -8.89 0.65 -8.85
CA LEU A 121 -9.60 1.91 -8.68
C LEU A 121 -10.00 2.53 -10.01
N ILE A 122 -9.06 2.56 -10.95
CA ILE A 122 -9.21 3.10 -12.30
C ILE A 122 -8.65 2.11 -13.33
N ASP A 123 -9.14 2.18 -14.57
CA ASP A 123 -8.58 1.45 -15.70
C ASP A 123 -7.43 2.22 -16.38
N LYS A 124 -6.87 1.63 -17.43
CA LYS A 124 -5.77 2.22 -18.23
C LYS A 124 -6.17 3.52 -18.95
N ASP A 125 -7.46 3.78 -19.09
CA ASP A 125 -8.02 4.95 -19.76
C ASP A 125 -8.55 5.98 -18.74
N ASN A 126 -8.13 5.86 -17.47
CA ASN A 126 -8.51 6.70 -16.33
C ASN A 126 -10.01 6.68 -15.98
N LYS A 127 -10.75 5.64 -16.39
CA LYS A 127 -12.14 5.48 -15.95
C LYS A 127 -12.19 4.85 -14.57
N VAL A 128 -13.08 5.34 -13.71
CA VAL A 128 -13.33 4.76 -12.39
C VAL A 128 -14.01 3.41 -12.55
N VAL A 129 -13.35 2.34 -12.08
CA VAL A 129 -13.81 0.93 -12.22
C VAL A 129 -13.81 0.17 -10.90
N VAL A 130 -13.75 0.89 -9.78
CA VAL A 130 -13.71 0.30 -8.43
C VAL A 130 -14.92 -0.58 -8.12
N ASN A 131 -16.08 -0.32 -8.72
CA ASN A 131 -17.25 -1.16 -8.52
C ASN A 131 -17.19 -2.39 -9.43
N SER A 132 -16.61 -3.48 -8.95
CA SER A 132 -16.44 -4.73 -9.68
C SER A 132 -16.63 -5.96 -8.78
N PRO A 133 -16.92 -7.15 -9.35
CA PRO A 133 -16.96 -8.40 -8.60
C PRO A 133 -15.65 -8.70 -7.83
N GLU A 134 -14.51 -8.30 -8.38
CA GLU A 134 -13.19 -8.42 -7.76
C GLU A 134 -13.08 -7.57 -6.49
N THR A 135 -13.57 -6.32 -6.53
CA THR A 135 -13.65 -5.46 -5.35
C THR A 135 -14.56 -6.07 -4.28
N ALA A 136 -15.71 -6.62 -4.68
CA ALA A 136 -16.62 -7.28 -3.72
C ALA A 136 -15.93 -8.47 -3.02
N LYS A 137 -15.20 -9.31 -3.76
CA LYS A 137 -14.42 -10.42 -3.18
C LYS A 137 -13.35 -9.92 -2.20
N SER A 138 -12.67 -8.83 -2.54
CA SER A 138 -11.68 -8.20 -1.66
C SER A 138 -12.31 -7.72 -0.34
N LEU A 139 -13.49 -7.09 -0.41
CA LEU A 139 -14.21 -6.63 0.78
C LEU A 139 -14.64 -7.78 1.69
N GLU A 140 -15.15 -8.88 1.11
CA GLU A 140 -15.50 -10.08 1.89
C GLU A 140 -14.28 -10.72 2.53
N TYR A 141 -13.15 -10.75 1.83
CA TYR A 141 -11.87 -11.22 2.40
C TYR A 141 -11.43 -10.36 3.58
N VAL A 142 -11.41 -9.03 3.42
CA VAL A 142 -11.04 -8.07 4.47
C VAL A 142 -11.97 -8.19 5.68
N LYS A 143 -13.28 -8.35 5.45
CA LYS A 143 -14.26 -8.58 6.52
C LYS A 143 -13.94 -9.86 7.31
N GLY A 144 -13.62 -10.95 6.63
CA GLY A 144 -13.23 -12.20 7.27
C GLY A 144 -11.95 -12.09 8.12
N LEU A 145 -11.00 -11.24 7.71
CA LEU A 145 -9.83 -10.91 8.53
C LEU A 145 -10.21 -10.05 9.73
N TYR A 146 -11.03 -9.02 9.52
CA TYR A 146 -11.46 -8.07 10.55
C TYR A 146 -12.16 -8.74 11.72
N ASP A 147 -13.00 -9.75 11.45
CA ASP A 147 -13.67 -10.55 12.49
C ASP A 147 -12.69 -11.26 13.45
N ASN A 148 -11.41 -11.31 13.10
CA ASN A 148 -10.33 -11.93 13.87
C ASN A 148 -9.23 -10.95 14.30
N PHE A 149 -9.44 -9.65 14.09
CA PHE A 149 -8.51 -8.61 14.52
C PHE A 149 -8.71 -8.21 15.98
N VAL A 150 -7.68 -7.57 16.53
CA VAL A 150 -7.79 -6.84 17.79
C VAL A 150 -8.89 -5.77 17.69
N PRO A 151 -9.72 -5.57 18.73
CA PRO A 151 -10.76 -4.54 18.73
C PRO A 151 -10.19 -3.14 18.47
N GLY A 152 -10.94 -2.30 17.75
CA GLY A 152 -10.61 -0.89 17.52
C GLY A 152 -9.80 -0.59 16.26
N THR A 153 -9.47 -1.58 15.44
CA THR A 153 -8.75 -1.37 14.16
C THR A 153 -9.46 -0.39 13.21
N ALA A 154 -10.79 -0.30 13.27
CA ALA A 154 -11.58 0.67 12.51
C ALA A 154 -11.43 2.13 13.00
N SER A 155 -10.94 2.35 14.22
CA SER A 155 -10.68 3.70 14.76
C SER A 155 -9.21 4.12 14.66
N TRP A 156 -8.30 3.25 14.19
CA TRP A 156 -6.90 3.62 13.99
C TRP A 156 -6.77 4.59 12.80
N ASN A 157 -6.15 5.74 13.04
CA ASN A 157 -6.02 6.85 12.09
C ASN A 157 -4.64 7.51 12.22
N ASP A 158 -4.33 8.44 11.31
CA ASP A 158 -3.05 9.18 11.30
C ASP A 158 -3.09 10.45 12.17
N SER A 159 -4.02 10.57 13.13
CA SER A 159 -4.09 11.77 13.98
C SER A 159 -3.04 11.68 15.09
N SER A 160 -1.86 12.24 14.82
CA SER A 160 -0.79 12.51 15.78
C SER A 160 -0.32 13.95 15.68
#